data_AF-A0A952D5P7-F1
#
_entry.id   AF-A0A952D5P7-F1
#
_cell.length_a   1.000
_cell.length_b   1.000
_cell.length_c   1.000
_cell.angle_alpha   90.00
_cell.angle_beta   90.00
_cell.angle_gamma   90.00
#
_symmetry.space_group_name_H-M   'P 1'
#
loop_
_entity.id
_entity.type
_entity.pdbx_description
1 polymer ?
#
loop_
_entity_poly.entity_id
_entity_poly.type
_entity_poly.pdbx_seq_one_letter_code
_entity_poly.pdbx_strand_id
1 'polypeptide(L)'
;MTSQTILGIRSDRVEPAFLETVGTHIARVNDELDELVASSSRLVEDAGRHTLSAGGKRLRPALVAIVAESTGKPFDGKRAARIGAAMELVHMATLMHDDVIDHASTRRGRPTAGSVFGNTAAILTGDVLLAKAMSVLAHDGDLRIIRMVSDMVVQMAEGEVRELEVRGNVHLSEDEHTEILRMKTAEFVRACCQAGALLAGLGEADAGEIGAYGFHIGMAFQIVDDLLDYEGDSEAIGKLRATDFREGCATYPLILVRPHLTEAELALVERKFGNGVSDDELRLIVQCTSAARWPPPAPSPITTCPRPRPASHRFRRRREGPCSRLWPRPSSPERREPVSPRRLRSRRHALSWRRAGGTRRRGSASPA
;
A
#
# COMPACT_ATOMS: atom_id res chain seq x y z
N MET A 1 0.97 -14.83 -15.71
CA MET A 1 -0.34 -15.28 -15.20
C MET A 1 -1.19 -14.06 -14.94
N THR A 2 -2.10 -13.78 -15.87
CA THR A 2 -2.72 -12.45 -16.03
C THR A 2 -4.14 -12.67 -16.54
N SER A 3 -5.14 -12.02 -15.94
CA SER A 3 -6.61 -12.17 -16.11
C SER A 3 -7.33 -13.35 -15.41
N GLN A 4 -6.81 -14.59 -15.39
CA GLN A 4 -7.56 -15.73 -14.85
C GLN A 4 -7.84 -15.68 -13.33
N THR A 5 -7.01 -15.01 -12.52
CA THR A 5 -7.21 -14.91 -11.06
C THR A 5 -8.44 -14.08 -10.68
N ILE A 6 -8.85 -13.14 -11.53
CA ILE A 6 -10.03 -12.29 -11.29
C ILE A 6 -11.32 -13.00 -11.72
N LEU A 7 -11.24 -13.88 -12.73
CA LEU A 7 -12.36 -14.73 -13.16
C LEU A 7 -12.70 -15.83 -12.14
N GLY A 8 -11.83 -16.08 -11.15
CA GLY A 8 -12.09 -16.94 -10.00
C GLY A 8 -12.78 -16.24 -8.82
N ILE A 9 -12.96 -14.92 -8.87
CA ILE A 9 -13.81 -14.19 -7.92
C ILE A 9 -15.24 -14.64 -8.21
N ARG A 10 -16.00 -15.02 -7.17
CA ARG A 10 -17.38 -15.50 -7.36
C ARG A 10 -18.16 -14.51 -8.23
N SER A 11 -18.48 -14.95 -9.44
CA SER A 11 -19.13 -14.15 -10.50
C SER A 11 -20.60 -13.85 -10.19
N ASP A 12 -21.13 -14.37 -9.08
CA ASP A 12 -22.49 -14.13 -8.60
C ASP A 12 -22.66 -12.74 -7.96
N ARG A 13 -21.57 -12.07 -7.57
CA ARG A 13 -21.60 -10.76 -6.89
C ARG A 13 -21.06 -9.59 -7.69
N VAL A 14 -20.37 -9.84 -8.81
CA VAL A 14 -19.75 -8.80 -9.64
C VAL A 14 -20.15 -9.00 -11.09
N GLU A 15 -20.60 -7.94 -11.74
CA GLU A 15 -21.02 -8.01 -13.14
C GLU A 15 -19.86 -8.46 -14.05
N PRO A 16 -20.08 -9.46 -14.94
CA PRO A 16 -19.02 -9.97 -15.81
C PRO A 16 -18.37 -8.89 -16.69
N ALA A 17 -19.16 -7.92 -17.17
CA ALA A 17 -18.67 -6.79 -17.97
C ALA A 17 -17.65 -5.95 -17.18
N PHE A 18 -17.87 -5.73 -15.89
CA PHE A 18 -16.91 -5.03 -15.04
C PHE A 18 -15.60 -5.82 -14.89
N LEU A 19 -15.68 -7.15 -14.71
CA LEU A 19 -14.48 -7.99 -14.63
C LEU A 19 -13.67 -7.96 -15.93
N GLU A 20 -14.33 -7.88 -17.09
CA GLU A 20 -13.69 -7.72 -18.39
C GLU A 20 -12.96 -6.36 -18.52
N THR A 21 -13.60 -5.28 -18.08
CA THR A 21 -12.96 -3.94 -18.00
C THR A 21 -11.72 -3.98 -17.11
N VAL A 22 -11.81 -4.59 -15.93
CA VAL A 22 -10.65 -4.76 -15.03
C VAL A 22 -9.54 -5.55 -15.71
N GLY A 23 -9.87 -6.66 -16.38
CA GLY A 23 -8.91 -7.48 -17.12
C GLY A 23 -8.19 -6.71 -18.23
N THR A 24 -8.91 -5.83 -18.92
CA THR A 24 -8.35 -4.97 -19.98
C THR A 24 -7.31 -3.98 -19.42
N HIS A 25 -7.62 -3.32 -18.30
CA HIS A 25 -6.69 -2.39 -17.66
C HIS A 25 -5.47 -3.11 -17.09
N ILE A 26 -5.66 -4.31 -16.53
CA ILE A 26 -4.54 -5.15 -16.07
C ILE A 26 -3.63 -5.53 -17.24
N ALA A 27 -4.18 -5.94 -18.38
CA ALA A 27 -3.38 -6.27 -19.56
C ALA A 27 -2.48 -5.09 -19.97
N ARG A 28 -3.04 -3.89 -20.08
CA ARG A 28 -2.28 -2.67 -20.42
C ARG A 28 -1.19 -2.35 -19.40
N VAL A 29 -1.46 -2.53 -18.11
CA VAL A 29 -0.45 -2.36 -17.06
C VAL A 29 0.67 -3.38 -17.20
N ASN A 30 0.37 -4.63 -17.54
CA ASN A 30 1.41 -5.65 -17.72
C ASN A 30 2.29 -5.34 -18.94
N ASP A 31 1.71 -4.84 -20.03
CA ASP A 31 2.48 -4.42 -21.21
C ASP A 31 3.51 -3.33 -20.83
N GLU A 32 3.08 -2.31 -20.07
CA GLU A 32 3.99 -1.27 -19.58
C GLU A 32 5.01 -1.83 -18.55
N LEU A 33 4.62 -2.78 -17.69
CA LEU A 33 5.54 -3.41 -16.73
C LEU A 33 6.63 -4.22 -17.44
N ASP A 34 6.31 -4.98 -18.48
CA ASP A 34 7.26 -5.79 -19.23
C ASP A 34 8.36 -4.94 -19.89
N GLU A 35 8.00 -3.74 -20.35
CA GLU A 35 8.96 -2.72 -20.81
C GLU A 35 9.76 -2.14 -19.64
N LEU A 36 9.10 -1.74 -18.55
CA LEU A 36 9.74 -1.03 -17.46
C LEU A 36 10.69 -1.91 -16.63
N VAL A 37 10.46 -3.22 -16.52
CA VAL A 37 11.38 -4.12 -15.80
C VAL A 37 12.70 -4.37 -16.55
N ALA A 38 12.73 -4.18 -17.88
CA ALA A 38 13.93 -4.36 -18.69
C ALA A 38 15.12 -3.51 -18.18
N SER A 39 16.33 -4.06 -18.18
CA SER A 39 17.50 -3.40 -17.57
C SER A 39 18.78 -3.69 -18.34
N SER A 40 19.71 -2.73 -18.34
CA SER A 40 21.06 -2.98 -18.84
C SER A 40 21.85 -3.97 -17.96
N SER A 41 21.46 -4.11 -16.69
CA SER A 41 21.97 -5.15 -15.79
C SER A 41 21.10 -6.39 -15.88
N ARG A 42 21.68 -7.48 -16.41
CA ARG A 42 21.00 -8.77 -16.55
C ARG A 42 20.47 -9.29 -15.21
N LEU A 43 21.23 -9.14 -14.12
CA LEU A 43 20.79 -9.60 -12.79
C LEU A 43 19.54 -8.87 -12.31
N VAL A 44 19.47 -7.55 -12.51
CA VAL A 44 18.31 -6.73 -12.14
C VAL A 44 17.10 -7.10 -13.00
N GLU A 45 17.31 -7.31 -14.31
CA GLU A 45 16.23 -7.73 -15.19
C GLU A 45 15.70 -9.12 -14.82
N ASP A 46 16.57 -10.10 -14.62
CA ASP A 46 16.19 -11.47 -14.28
C ASP A 46 15.44 -11.51 -12.93
N ALA A 47 15.92 -10.80 -11.90
CA ALA A 47 15.26 -10.74 -10.60
C ALA A 47 13.92 -9.95 -10.63
N GLY A 48 13.85 -8.86 -11.39
CA GLY A 48 12.63 -8.08 -11.58
C GLY A 48 11.57 -8.87 -12.35
N ARG A 49 11.95 -9.54 -13.44
CA ARG A 49 11.08 -10.44 -14.22
C ARG A 49 10.63 -11.64 -13.41
N HIS A 50 11.50 -12.22 -12.56
CA HIS A 50 11.12 -13.29 -11.66
C HIS A 50 9.98 -12.85 -10.72
N THR A 51 10.14 -11.70 -10.07
CA THR A 51 9.10 -11.11 -9.20
C THR A 51 7.82 -10.80 -9.95
N LEU A 52 7.92 -10.24 -11.17
CA LEU A 52 6.76 -9.97 -12.04
C LEU A 52 6.03 -11.27 -12.42
N SER A 53 6.78 -12.32 -12.76
CA SER A 53 6.27 -13.63 -13.20
C SER A 53 5.58 -14.43 -12.08
N ALA A 54 5.89 -14.14 -10.81
CA ALA A 54 5.20 -14.69 -9.66
C ALA A 54 3.71 -14.27 -9.59
N GLY A 55 3.29 -13.38 -10.50
CA GLY A 55 1.91 -13.02 -10.75
C GLY A 55 1.40 -12.01 -9.73
N GLY A 56 0.08 -11.94 -9.61
CA GLY A 56 -0.62 -11.03 -8.72
C GLY A 56 -1.93 -10.56 -9.32
N LYS A 57 -2.83 -10.11 -8.45
CA LYS A 57 -4.15 -9.65 -8.87
C LYS A 57 -4.08 -8.32 -9.65
N ARG A 58 -2.97 -7.57 -9.53
CA ARG A 58 -2.75 -6.25 -10.17
C ARG A 58 -3.93 -5.29 -9.96
N LEU A 59 -4.61 -5.40 -8.81
CA LEU A 59 -5.79 -4.60 -8.53
C LEU A 59 -5.44 -3.14 -8.25
N ARG A 60 -4.39 -2.90 -7.44
CA ARG A 60 -3.88 -1.54 -7.15
C ARG A 60 -3.57 -0.73 -8.41
N PRO A 61 -2.77 -1.22 -9.37
CA PRO A 61 -2.47 -0.45 -10.57
C PRO A 61 -3.67 -0.35 -11.52
N ALA A 62 -4.56 -1.34 -11.55
CA ALA A 62 -5.80 -1.27 -12.31
C ALA A 62 -6.78 -0.21 -11.79
N LEU A 63 -6.80 0.03 -10.46
CA LEU A 63 -7.65 1.07 -9.85
C LEU A 63 -7.38 2.46 -10.43
N VAL A 64 -6.16 2.76 -10.85
CA VAL A 64 -5.83 4.05 -11.50
C VAL A 64 -6.70 4.27 -12.73
N ALA A 65 -6.76 3.29 -13.63
CA ALA A 65 -7.53 3.38 -14.87
C ALA A 65 -9.05 3.21 -14.63
N ILE A 66 -9.44 2.30 -13.73
CA ILE A 66 -10.86 2.09 -13.37
C ILE A 66 -11.47 3.37 -12.79
N VAL A 67 -10.74 4.05 -11.91
CA VAL A 67 -11.20 5.32 -11.33
C VAL A 67 -11.24 6.42 -12.37
N ALA A 68 -10.23 6.54 -13.23
CA ALA A 68 -10.25 7.51 -14.32
C ALA A 68 -11.49 7.33 -15.22
N GLU A 69 -11.80 6.09 -15.59
CA GLU A 69 -12.96 5.73 -16.40
C GLU A 69 -14.30 5.99 -15.67
N SER A 70 -14.39 5.68 -14.37
CA SER A 70 -15.63 5.85 -13.60
C SER A 70 -16.05 7.32 -13.46
N THR A 71 -15.14 8.28 -13.69
CA THR A 71 -15.48 9.71 -13.73
C THR A 71 -16.37 10.10 -14.92
N GLY A 72 -16.44 9.24 -15.95
CA GLY A 72 -17.13 9.53 -17.21
C GLY A 72 -16.49 10.64 -18.05
N LYS A 73 -15.29 11.11 -17.69
CA LYS A 73 -14.53 12.10 -18.45
C LYS A 73 -13.52 11.41 -19.38
N PRO A 74 -13.18 12.00 -20.54
CA PRO A 74 -12.09 11.52 -21.37
C PRO A 74 -10.77 11.55 -20.61
N PHE A 75 -9.97 10.50 -20.75
CA PHE A 75 -8.62 10.40 -20.20
C PHE A 75 -7.70 9.63 -21.16
N ASP A 76 -6.39 9.80 -21.01
CA ASP A 76 -5.40 9.02 -21.76
C ASP A 76 -5.17 7.67 -21.08
N GLY A 77 -5.70 6.60 -21.70
CA GLY A 77 -5.58 5.24 -21.20
C GLY A 77 -4.15 4.70 -21.18
N LYS A 78 -3.27 5.16 -22.08
CA LYS A 78 -1.86 4.77 -22.08
C LYS A 78 -1.12 5.43 -20.92
N ARG A 79 -1.34 6.73 -20.72
CA ARG A 79 -0.81 7.46 -19.56
C ARG A 79 -1.28 6.82 -18.24
N ALA A 80 -2.55 6.46 -18.13
CA ALA A 80 -3.08 5.77 -16.95
C ALA A 80 -2.44 4.39 -16.72
N ALA A 81 -2.25 3.59 -17.76
CA ALA A 81 -1.55 2.30 -17.65
C ALA A 81 -0.10 2.48 -17.20
N ARG A 82 0.61 3.49 -17.72
CA ARG A 82 2.00 3.78 -17.37
C ARG A 82 2.17 4.27 -15.93
N ILE A 83 1.25 5.12 -15.45
CA ILE A 83 1.20 5.51 -14.03
C ILE A 83 0.82 4.30 -13.15
N GLY A 84 -0.14 3.49 -13.57
CA GLY A 84 -0.46 2.22 -12.90
C GLY A 84 0.75 1.30 -12.80
N ALA A 85 1.53 1.14 -13.87
CA ALA A 85 2.76 0.36 -13.85
C ALA A 85 3.81 0.94 -12.89
N ALA A 86 3.96 2.27 -12.82
CA ALA A 86 4.83 2.90 -11.82
C ALA A 86 4.39 2.57 -10.39
N MET A 87 3.09 2.60 -10.11
CA MET A 87 2.54 2.16 -8.82
C MET A 87 2.88 0.69 -8.55
N GLU A 88 2.69 -0.22 -9.51
CA GLU A 88 3.04 -1.63 -9.31
C GLU A 88 4.55 -1.86 -9.15
N LEU A 89 5.42 -1.06 -9.78
CA LEU A 89 6.87 -1.12 -9.54
C LEU A 89 7.22 -0.76 -8.09
N VAL A 90 6.56 0.25 -7.50
CA VAL A 90 6.70 0.55 -6.06
C VAL A 90 6.28 -0.66 -5.23
N HIS A 91 5.13 -1.26 -5.52
CA HIS A 91 4.66 -2.44 -4.81
C HIS A 91 5.61 -3.64 -4.96
N MET A 92 6.16 -3.87 -6.16
CA MET A 92 7.14 -4.93 -6.39
C MET A 92 8.43 -4.69 -5.61
N ALA A 93 8.90 -3.44 -5.56
CA ALA A 93 10.08 -3.08 -4.78
C ALA A 93 9.89 -3.42 -3.30
N THR A 94 8.75 -3.03 -2.70
CA THR A 94 8.48 -3.35 -1.29
C THR A 94 8.42 -4.86 -1.07
N LEU A 95 7.72 -5.62 -1.93
CA LEU A 95 7.67 -7.08 -1.81
C LEU A 95 9.07 -7.73 -1.83
N MET A 96 9.98 -7.25 -2.67
CA MET A 96 11.35 -7.78 -2.72
C MET A 96 12.15 -7.45 -1.45
N HIS A 97 11.91 -6.28 -0.86
CA HIS A 97 12.53 -5.87 0.40
C HIS A 97 11.93 -6.64 1.59
N ASP A 98 10.61 -6.72 1.68
CA ASP A 98 9.86 -7.45 2.71
C ASP A 98 10.25 -8.92 2.74
N ASP A 99 10.31 -9.59 1.56
CA ASP A 99 10.72 -11.00 1.46
C ASP A 99 12.12 -11.24 2.07
N VAL A 100 13.02 -10.25 2.02
CA VAL A 100 14.36 -10.33 2.62
C VAL A 100 14.31 -10.05 4.11
N ILE A 101 13.56 -9.04 4.54
CA ILE A 101 13.39 -8.64 5.95
C ILE A 101 12.75 -9.77 6.75
N ASP A 102 11.72 -10.41 6.21
CA ASP A 102 10.97 -11.49 6.86
C ASP A 102 11.59 -12.88 6.64
N HIS A 103 12.77 -12.96 5.99
CA HIS A 103 13.44 -14.21 5.67
C HIS A 103 12.55 -15.21 4.91
N ALA A 104 11.66 -14.70 4.06
CA ALA A 104 10.71 -15.52 3.31
C ALA A 104 11.43 -16.28 2.19
N SER A 105 11.35 -17.62 2.25
CA SER A 105 11.90 -18.48 1.20
C SER A 105 10.97 -18.63 -0.01
N THR A 106 9.67 -18.46 0.20
CA THR A 106 8.64 -18.57 -0.85
C THR A 106 7.57 -17.49 -0.74
N ARG A 107 6.99 -17.10 -1.88
CA ARG A 107 5.84 -16.20 -2.01
C ARG A 107 4.87 -16.79 -3.04
N ARG A 108 3.61 -16.97 -2.65
CA ARG A 108 2.55 -17.60 -3.48
C ARG A 108 2.99 -18.95 -4.08
N GLY A 109 3.65 -19.78 -3.27
CA GLY A 109 4.13 -21.10 -3.66
C GLY A 109 5.34 -21.10 -4.61
N ARG A 110 5.98 -19.95 -4.86
CA ARG A 110 7.19 -19.84 -5.69
C ARG A 110 8.37 -19.32 -4.87
N PRO A 111 9.63 -19.70 -5.17
CA PRO A 111 10.79 -19.15 -4.50
C PRO A 111 10.87 -17.62 -4.61
N THR A 112 11.23 -16.93 -3.52
CA THR A 112 11.43 -15.47 -3.53
C THR A 112 12.66 -15.08 -4.33
N ALA A 113 12.75 -13.81 -4.76
CA ALA A 113 13.93 -13.32 -5.44
C ALA A 113 15.19 -13.42 -4.57
N GLY A 114 15.06 -13.18 -3.26
CA GLY A 114 16.15 -13.36 -2.28
C GLY A 114 16.67 -14.80 -2.24
N SER A 115 15.77 -15.78 -2.33
CA SER A 115 16.14 -17.20 -2.36
C SER A 115 16.85 -17.63 -3.63
N VAL A 116 16.47 -17.08 -4.79
CA VAL A 116 17.01 -17.47 -6.09
C VAL A 116 18.30 -16.73 -6.43
N PHE A 117 18.34 -15.42 -6.18
CA PHE A 117 19.41 -14.53 -6.63
C PHE A 117 20.28 -14.01 -5.47
N GLY A 118 19.91 -14.28 -4.23
CA GLY A 118 20.55 -13.78 -3.01
C GLY A 118 19.97 -12.45 -2.53
N ASN A 119 20.01 -12.23 -1.21
CA ASN A 119 19.42 -11.05 -0.56
C ASN A 119 19.97 -9.73 -1.13
N THR A 120 21.28 -9.64 -1.38
CA THR A 120 21.89 -8.43 -1.95
C THR A 120 21.33 -8.10 -3.33
N ALA A 121 21.12 -9.11 -4.19
CA ALA A 121 20.55 -8.91 -5.51
C ALA A 121 19.07 -8.48 -5.42
N ALA A 122 18.31 -9.07 -4.50
CA ALA A 122 16.92 -8.70 -4.27
C ALA A 122 16.77 -7.25 -3.78
N ILE A 123 17.57 -6.84 -2.79
CA ILE A 123 17.57 -5.46 -2.26
C ILE A 123 17.88 -4.46 -3.38
N LEU A 124 19.01 -4.64 -4.09
CA LEU A 124 19.43 -3.72 -5.14
C LEU A 124 18.46 -3.70 -6.33
N THR A 125 17.80 -4.82 -6.62
CA THR A 125 16.75 -4.84 -7.65
C THR A 125 15.54 -4.05 -7.20
N GLY A 126 15.10 -4.19 -5.95
CA GLY A 126 14.04 -3.38 -5.36
C GLY A 126 14.35 -1.87 -5.46
N ASP A 127 15.58 -1.47 -5.15
CA ASP A 127 16.03 -0.07 -5.27
C ASP A 127 15.91 0.44 -6.72
N VAL A 128 16.30 -0.37 -7.70
CA VAL A 128 16.18 -0.01 -9.12
C VAL A 128 14.72 0.08 -9.56
N LEU A 129 13.85 -0.84 -9.13
CA LEU A 129 12.41 -0.78 -9.46
C LEU A 129 11.76 0.47 -8.86
N LEU A 130 12.08 0.80 -7.60
CA LEU A 130 11.62 2.03 -6.97
C LEU A 130 12.11 3.28 -7.71
N ALA A 131 13.40 3.32 -8.08
CA ALA A 131 13.97 4.43 -8.87
C ALA A 131 13.33 4.57 -10.26
N LYS A 132 13.01 3.44 -10.92
CA LYS A 132 12.29 3.42 -12.19
C LYS A 132 10.87 3.97 -12.05
N ALA A 133 10.15 3.60 -10.99
CA ALA A 133 8.85 4.19 -10.70
C ALA A 133 8.93 5.72 -10.57
N MET A 134 9.89 6.22 -9.79
CA MET A 134 10.10 7.67 -9.64
C MET A 134 10.48 8.34 -10.97
N SER A 135 11.28 7.67 -11.80
CA SER A 135 11.61 8.14 -13.14
C SER A 135 10.36 8.26 -14.03
N VAL A 136 9.46 7.27 -14.03
CA VAL A 136 8.20 7.34 -14.77
C VAL A 136 7.36 8.54 -14.33
N LEU A 137 7.20 8.74 -13.01
CA LEU A 137 6.44 9.86 -12.45
C LEU A 137 7.07 11.20 -12.81
N ALA A 138 8.40 11.32 -12.75
CA ALA A 138 9.10 12.55 -13.10
C ALA A 138 8.96 12.91 -14.59
N HIS A 139 8.98 11.91 -15.49
CA HIS A 139 8.76 12.13 -16.93
C HIS A 139 7.30 12.47 -17.25
N ASP A 140 6.33 11.95 -16.49
CA ASP A 140 4.92 12.33 -16.60
C ASP A 140 4.71 13.82 -16.26
N GLY A 141 5.40 14.30 -15.23
CA GLY A 141 5.49 15.73 -14.90
C GLY A 141 4.29 16.30 -14.14
N ASP A 142 3.26 15.51 -13.81
CA ASP A 142 2.19 15.99 -12.93
C ASP A 142 2.65 16.03 -11.47
N LEU A 143 3.08 17.22 -11.05
CA LEU A 143 3.57 17.47 -9.69
C LEU A 143 2.59 17.07 -8.59
N ARG A 144 1.28 17.01 -8.86
CA ARG A 144 0.29 16.57 -7.87
C ARG A 144 0.40 15.07 -7.62
N ILE A 145 0.55 14.29 -8.70
CA ILE A 145 0.76 12.84 -8.64
C ILE A 145 2.12 12.53 -8.03
N ILE A 146 3.18 13.22 -8.47
CA ILE A 146 4.54 13.02 -7.95
C ILE A 146 4.59 13.21 -6.43
N ARG A 147 4.08 14.33 -5.92
CA ARG A 147 4.07 14.61 -4.47
C ARG A 147 3.30 13.54 -3.69
N MET A 148 2.08 13.24 -4.14
CA MET A 148 1.22 12.25 -3.50
C MET A 148 1.89 10.87 -3.43
N VAL A 149 2.48 10.40 -4.52
CA VAL A 149 3.14 9.09 -4.55
C VAL A 149 4.42 9.11 -3.71
N SER A 150 5.20 10.19 -3.72
CA SER A 150 6.37 10.32 -2.84
C SER A 150 5.97 10.27 -1.36
N ASP A 151 4.94 11.01 -0.94
CA ASP A 151 4.44 10.99 0.43
C ASP A 151 3.89 9.61 0.82
N MET A 152 3.23 8.92 -0.12
CA MET A 152 2.76 7.55 0.07
C MET A 152 3.94 6.58 0.25
N VAL A 153 5.02 6.69 -0.53
CA VAL A 153 6.19 5.81 -0.42
C VAL A 153 6.85 5.96 0.95
N VAL A 154 7.00 7.20 1.43
CA VAL A 154 7.53 7.49 2.76
C VAL A 154 6.66 6.83 3.83
N GLN A 155 5.34 7.06 3.78
CA GLN A 155 4.42 6.47 4.76
C GLN A 155 4.45 4.94 4.73
N MET A 156 4.54 4.31 3.57
CA MET A 156 4.66 2.85 3.48
C MET A 156 5.92 2.33 4.17
N ALA A 157 7.07 2.94 3.89
CA ALA A 157 8.34 2.54 4.48
C ALA A 157 8.35 2.77 6.00
N GLU A 158 7.82 3.90 6.47
CA GLU A 158 7.66 4.17 7.90
C GLU A 158 6.66 3.22 8.57
N GLY A 159 5.63 2.77 7.85
CA GLY A 159 4.67 1.77 8.33
C GLY A 159 5.32 0.40 8.53
N GLU A 160 6.21 0.00 7.64
CA GLU A 160 7.03 -1.21 7.78
C GLU A 160 7.94 -1.13 9.02
N VAL A 161 8.63 0.00 9.19
CA VAL A 161 9.46 0.24 10.38
C VAL A 161 8.64 0.20 11.65
N ARG A 162 7.45 0.82 11.65
CA ARG A 162 6.56 0.82 12.82
C ARG A 162 6.11 -0.59 13.21
N GLU A 163 5.79 -1.44 12.23
CA GLU A 163 5.45 -2.84 12.49
C GLU A 163 6.64 -3.60 13.08
N LEU A 164 7.85 -3.37 12.56
CA LEU A 164 9.08 -3.95 13.11
C LEU A 164 9.34 -3.51 14.55
N GLU A 165 9.12 -2.23 14.88
CA GLU A 165 9.30 -1.67 16.23
C GLU A 165 8.36 -2.31 17.27
N VAL A 166 7.14 -2.68 16.85
CA VAL A 166 6.15 -3.30 17.73
C VAL A 166 6.14 -4.82 17.65
N ARG A 167 7.02 -5.44 16.86
CA ARG A 167 7.11 -6.90 16.72
C ARG A 167 7.41 -7.54 18.09
N GLY A 168 6.62 -8.54 18.45
CA GLY A 168 6.65 -9.20 19.76
C GLY A 168 5.85 -8.48 20.86
N ASN A 169 5.28 -7.29 20.58
CA ASN A 169 4.39 -6.62 21.53
C ASN A 169 2.96 -7.18 21.48
N VAL A 170 2.70 -8.20 22.31
CA VAL A 170 1.36 -8.80 22.48
C VAL A 170 0.31 -7.81 23.01
N HIS A 171 0.72 -6.69 23.62
CA HIS A 171 -0.15 -5.66 24.17
C HIS A 171 -0.36 -4.47 23.23
N LEU A 172 -0.08 -4.61 21.94
CA LEU A 172 -0.34 -3.58 20.94
C LEU A 172 -1.78 -3.04 21.05
N SER A 173 -1.93 -1.73 21.01
CA SER A 173 -3.24 -1.08 21.06
C SER A 173 -3.94 -1.14 19.69
N GLU A 174 -5.26 -0.99 19.70
CA GLU A 174 -6.07 -0.91 18.49
C GLU A 174 -5.64 0.27 17.61
N ASP A 175 -5.36 1.44 18.21
CA ASP A 175 -4.94 2.64 17.50
C ASP A 175 -3.58 2.45 16.82
N GLU A 176 -2.62 1.81 17.48
CA GLU A 176 -1.30 1.53 16.91
C GLU A 176 -1.40 0.57 15.72
N HIS A 177 -2.20 -0.49 15.82
CA HIS A 177 -2.41 -1.43 14.71
C HIS A 177 -3.15 -0.76 13.54
N THR A 178 -4.18 0.04 13.85
CA THR A 178 -4.93 0.81 12.84
C THR A 178 -3.99 1.72 12.04
N GLU A 179 -3.04 2.37 12.70
CA GLU A 179 -2.05 3.23 12.04
C GLU A 179 -1.08 2.44 11.14
N ILE A 180 -0.68 1.24 11.56
CA ILE A 180 0.14 0.34 10.71
C ILE A 180 -0.63 -0.02 9.44
N LEU A 181 -1.89 -0.46 9.55
CA LEU A 181 -2.70 -0.79 8.36
C LEU A 181 -2.91 0.41 7.43
N ARG A 182 -3.10 1.59 8.03
CA ARG A 182 -3.23 2.86 7.32
C ARG A 182 -2.02 3.10 6.42
N MET A 183 -0.83 3.03 7.00
CA MET A 183 0.44 3.35 6.37
C MET A 183 0.87 2.29 5.34
N LYS A 184 0.79 1.00 5.69
CA LYS A 184 1.27 -0.10 4.81
C LYS A 184 0.36 -0.32 3.60
N THR A 185 -0.97 -0.18 3.77
CA THR A 185 -1.94 -0.61 2.74
C THR A 185 -2.88 0.50 2.31
N ALA A 186 -3.54 1.21 3.23
CA ALA A 186 -4.64 2.10 2.87
C ALA A 186 -4.21 3.34 2.08
N GLU A 187 -3.11 3.96 2.46
CA GLU A 187 -2.56 5.13 1.75
C GLU A 187 -2.15 4.80 0.30
N PHE A 188 -1.69 3.58 0.04
CA PHE A 188 -1.41 3.13 -1.32
C PHE A 188 -2.69 3.07 -2.16
N VAL A 189 -3.72 2.40 -1.66
CA VAL A 189 -4.99 2.28 -2.40
C VAL A 189 -5.62 3.66 -2.62
N ARG A 190 -5.56 4.55 -1.61
CA ARG A 190 -5.92 5.96 -1.72
C ARG A 190 -5.17 6.64 -2.87
N ALA A 191 -3.84 6.51 -2.92
CA ALA A 191 -3.01 7.13 -3.94
C ALA A 191 -3.35 6.63 -5.35
N CYS A 192 -3.62 5.33 -5.52
CA CYS A 192 -4.06 4.78 -6.81
C CYS A 192 -5.38 5.42 -7.28
N CYS A 193 -6.39 5.50 -6.40
CA CYS A 193 -7.67 6.11 -6.75
C CYS A 193 -7.53 7.61 -7.04
N GLN A 194 -6.80 8.34 -6.19
CA GLN A 194 -6.59 9.77 -6.36
C GLN A 194 -5.81 10.09 -7.63
N ALA A 195 -4.79 9.29 -7.99
CA ALA A 195 -4.08 9.41 -9.26
C ALA A 195 -5.03 9.23 -10.46
N GLY A 196 -5.91 8.22 -10.44
CA GLY A 196 -6.92 8.02 -11.48
C GLY A 196 -7.84 9.23 -11.68
N ALA A 197 -8.30 9.83 -10.59
CA ALA A 197 -9.13 11.04 -10.63
C ALA A 197 -8.37 12.24 -11.23
N LEU A 198 -7.11 12.45 -10.84
CA LEU A 198 -6.28 13.53 -11.38
C LEU A 198 -6.00 13.34 -12.88
N LEU A 199 -5.77 12.11 -13.33
CA LEU A 199 -5.56 11.77 -14.74
C LEU A 199 -6.80 12.04 -15.60
N ALA A 200 -8.01 11.91 -15.03
CA ALA A 200 -9.27 12.29 -15.67
C ALA A 200 -9.56 13.81 -15.57
N GLY A 201 -8.62 14.61 -15.08
CA GLY A 201 -8.72 16.07 -15.03
C GLY A 201 -9.63 16.61 -13.92
N LEU A 202 -9.82 15.86 -12.83
CA LEU A 202 -10.52 16.37 -11.66
C LEU A 202 -9.63 17.33 -10.86
N GLY A 203 -10.26 18.24 -10.11
CA GLY A 203 -9.57 19.12 -9.19
C GLY A 203 -9.09 18.35 -7.95
N GLU A 204 -8.19 18.95 -7.15
CA GLU A 204 -7.62 18.30 -5.97
C GLU A 204 -8.67 17.91 -4.92
N ALA A 205 -9.71 18.72 -4.74
CA ALA A 205 -10.80 18.41 -3.82
C ALA A 205 -11.57 17.13 -4.23
N ASP A 206 -12.05 17.07 -5.47
CA ASP A 206 -12.78 15.89 -5.97
C ASP A 206 -11.88 14.64 -6.00
N ALA A 207 -10.61 14.81 -6.36
CA ALA A 207 -9.63 13.72 -6.31
C ALA A 207 -9.40 13.23 -4.88
N GLY A 208 -9.40 14.13 -3.89
CA GLY A 208 -9.29 13.80 -2.47
C GLY A 208 -10.47 12.97 -1.95
N GLU A 209 -11.70 13.31 -2.32
CA GLU A 209 -12.89 12.53 -1.96
C GLU A 209 -12.86 11.12 -2.57
N ILE A 210 -12.44 11.00 -3.83
CA ILE A 210 -12.22 9.69 -4.47
C ILE A 210 -11.05 8.93 -3.82
N GLY A 211 -10.03 9.65 -3.36
CA GLY A 211 -8.96 9.09 -2.54
C GLY A 211 -9.49 8.50 -1.23
N ALA A 212 -10.40 9.19 -0.53
CA ALA A 212 -11.01 8.70 0.70
C ALA A 212 -11.80 7.40 0.49
N TYR A 213 -12.46 7.24 -0.67
CA TYR A 213 -13.05 5.96 -1.06
C TYR A 213 -11.98 4.86 -1.17
N GLY A 214 -10.87 5.12 -1.86
CA GLY A 214 -9.74 4.18 -1.96
C GLY A 214 -9.13 3.82 -0.60
N PHE A 215 -9.00 4.81 0.28
CA PHE A 215 -8.54 4.63 1.66
C PHE A 215 -9.38 3.61 2.43
N HIS A 216 -10.71 3.78 2.42
CA HIS A 216 -11.60 2.86 3.13
C HIS A 216 -11.59 1.45 2.55
N ILE A 217 -11.43 1.31 1.23
CA ILE A 217 -11.23 0.00 0.59
C ILE A 217 -9.93 -0.64 1.10
N GLY A 218 -8.84 0.13 1.17
CA GLY A 218 -7.56 -0.38 1.65
C GLY A 218 -7.62 -0.83 3.11
N MET A 219 -8.26 -0.06 3.99
CA MET A 219 -8.51 -0.45 5.37
C MET A 219 -9.33 -1.74 5.46
N ALA A 220 -10.46 -1.80 4.75
CA ALA A 220 -11.32 -2.98 4.75
C ALA A 220 -10.60 -4.23 4.20
N PHE A 221 -9.78 -4.06 3.17
CA PHE A 221 -8.99 -5.14 2.60
C PHE A 221 -8.04 -5.75 3.63
N GLN A 222 -7.32 -4.91 4.38
CA GLN A 222 -6.35 -5.38 5.36
C GLN A 222 -7.00 -5.98 6.61
N ILE A 223 -8.12 -5.41 7.08
CA ILE A 223 -8.90 -6.03 8.18
C ILE A 223 -9.38 -7.43 7.80
N VAL A 224 -9.81 -7.62 6.55
CA VAL A 224 -10.22 -8.95 6.06
C VAL A 224 -9.01 -9.89 5.93
N ASP A 225 -7.85 -9.39 5.52
CA ASP A 225 -6.61 -10.17 5.44
C ASP A 225 -6.18 -10.68 6.83
N ASP A 226 -6.18 -9.79 7.84
CA ASP A 226 -5.92 -10.14 9.24
C ASP A 226 -6.90 -11.22 9.75
N LEU A 227 -8.19 -11.13 9.40
CA LEU A 227 -9.18 -12.13 9.79
C LEU A 227 -8.93 -13.48 9.11
N LEU A 228 -8.62 -13.46 7.81
CA LEU A 228 -8.36 -14.67 7.03
C LEU A 228 -7.09 -15.40 7.49
N ASP A 229 -6.11 -14.71 8.07
CA ASP A 229 -4.94 -15.35 8.67
C ASP A 229 -5.33 -16.28 9.84
N TYR A 230 -6.38 -15.94 10.59
CA TYR A 230 -6.88 -16.73 11.72
C TYR A 230 -7.96 -17.75 11.32
N GLU A 231 -8.80 -17.46 10.34
CA GLU A 231 -9.88 -18.34 9.88
C GLU A 231 -9.46 -19.35 8.80
N GLY A 232 -8.38 -19.05 8.09
CA GLY A 232 -7.97 -19.75 6.88
C GLY A 232 -7.84 -21.28 7.03
N ASP A 233 -8.43 -22.00 6.08
CA ASP A 233 -8.14 -23.42 5.87
C ASP A 233 -6.74 -23.54 5.27
N SER A 234 -5.83 -24.18 6.02
CA SER A 234 -4.43 -24.38 5.63
C SER A 234 -4.29 -25.05 4.26
N GLU A 235 -5.27 -25.87 3.86
CA GLU A 235 -5.27 -26.54 2.55
C GLU A 235 -5.60 -25.61 1.38
N ALA A 236 -6.42 -24.58 1.58
CA ALA A 236 -6.85 -23.66 0.50
C ALA A 236 -5.88 -22.48 0.28
N ILE A 237 -5.16 -22.06 1.33
CA ILE A 237 -4.32 -20.85 1.33
C ILE A 237 -2.82 -21.17 1.15
N GLY A 238 -2.41 -22.41 1.41
CA GLY A 238 -1.00 -22.82 1.29
C GLY A 238 -0.07 -22.11 2.29
N LYS A 239 -0.62 -21.58 3.37
CA LYS A 239 0.08 -20.95 4.49
C LYS A 239 -0.28 -21.65 5.80
N LEU A 240 0.62 -21.59 6.78
CA LEU A 240 0.31 -21.97 8.15
C LEU A 240 -0.78 -21.04 8.71
N ARG A 241 -1.67 -21.58 9.53
CA ARG A 241 -2.72 -20.79 10.17
C ARG A 241 -2.10 -19.88 11.25
N ALA A 242 -2.66 -18.68 11.38
CA ALA A 242 -2.24 -17.63 12.30
C ALA A 242 -0.75 -17.30 12.15
N THR A 243 -0.32 -17.02 10.91
CA THR A 243 1.09 -16.69 10.62
C THR A 243 1.51 -15.43 11.38
N ASP A 244 0.63 -14.44 11.49
CA ASP A 244 0.93 -13.19 12.20
C ASP A 244 1.25 -13.46 13.67
N PHE A 245 0.46 -14.32 14.33
CA PHE A 245 0.72 -14.73 15.72
C PHE A 245 2.07 -15.43 15.87
N ARG A 246 2.42 -16.29 14.90
CA ARG A 246 3.67 -17.06 14.88
C ARG A 246 4.88 -16.15 14.68
N GLU A 247 4.73 -15.06 13.96
CA GLU A 247 5.76 -14.06 13.66
C GLU A 247 5.85 -12.95 14.73
N GLY A 248 4.93 -12.94 15.69
CA GLY A 248 4.89 -11.93 16.76
C GLY A 248 4.27 -10.61 16.28
N CYS A 249 3.38 -10.66 15.29
CA CYS A 249 2.61 -9.53 14.79
C CYS A 249 1.20 -9.57 15.41
N ALA A 250 0.87 -8.55 16.21
CA ALA A 250 -0.41 -8.50 16.91
C ALA A 250 -1.45 -7.79 16.04
N THR A 251 -2.39 -8.56 15.47
CA THR A 251 -3.45 -8.02 14.59
C THR A 251 -4.80 -7.95 15.28
N TYR A 252 -5.81 -7.36 14.62
CA TYR A 252 -7.13 -7.12 15.22
C TYR A 252 -7.74 -8.34 15.93
N PRO A 253 -7.74 -9.57 15.37
CA PRO A 253 -8.29 -10.73 16.08
C PRO A 253 -7.69 -10.94 17.48
N LEU A 254 -6.38 -10.82 17.61
CA LEU A 254 -5.68 -10.93 18.90
C LEU A 254 -5.95 -9.72 19.80
N ILE A 255 -5.85 -8.51 19.25
CA ILE A 255 -6.05 -7.26 20.00
C ILE A 255 -7.45 -7.22 20.62
N LEU A 256 -8.47 -7.63 19.87
CA LEU A 256 -9.87 -7.57 20.27
C LEU A 256 -10.25 -8.71 21.24
N VAL A 257 -9.64 -9.90 21.14
CA VAL A 257 -9.94 -10.99 22.08
C VAL A 257 -9.23 -10.83 23.42
N ARG A 258 -8.05 -10.19 23.42
CA ARG A 258 -7.17 -10.07 24.60
C ARG A 258 -7.88 -9.59 25.87
N PRO A 259 -8.77 -8.57 25.86
CA PRO A 259 -9.52 -8.14 27.04
C PRO A 259 -10.53 -9.16 27.59
N HIS A 260 -10.86 -10.20 26.82
CA HIS A 260 -11.83 -11.24 27.16
C HIS A 260 -11.19 -12.56 27.59
N LEU A 261 -9.86 -12.63 27.61
CA LEU A 261 -9.12 -13.80 28.06
C LEU A 261 -9.10 -13.86 29.60
N THR A 262 -9.19 -15.08 30.13
CA THR A 262 -8.84 -15.36 31.52
C THR A 262 -7.34 -15.14 31.74
N GLU A 263 -6.93 -14.96 33.00
CA GLU A 263 -5.51 -14.79 33.35
C GLU A 263 -4.62 -15.94 32.84
N ALA A 264 -5.11 -17.18 32.91
CA ALA A 264 -4.40 -18.35 32.40
C ALA A 264 -4.26 -18.37 30.87
N GLU A 265 -5.33 -17.98 30.15
CA GLU A 265 -5.33 -17.86 28.69
C GLU A 265 -4.39 -16.72 28.23
N LEU A 266 -4.45 -15.56 28.89
CA LEU A 266 -3.57 -14.43 28.60
C LEU A 266 -2.10 -14.80 28.81
N ALA A 267 -1.78 -15.43 29.95
CA ALA A 267 -0.41 -15.89 30.22
C ALA A 267 0.08 -16.92 29.19
N LEU A 268 -0.81 -17.76 28.63
CA LEU A 268 -0.45 -18.67 27.54
C LEU A 268 -0.16 -17.90 26.26
N VAL A 269 -1.01 -16.94 25.90
CA VAL A 269 -0.84 -16.07 24.72
C VAL A 269 0.48 -15.31 24.80
N GLU A 270 0.77 -14.64 25.91
CA GLU A 270 2.03 -13.90 26.13
C GLU A 270 3.27 -14.79 25.99
N ARG A 271 3.23 -16.03 26.51
CA ARG A 271 4.35 -16.97 26.38
C ARG A 271 4.56 -17.48 24.96
N LYS A 272 3.49 -17.60 24.16
CA LYS A 272 3.52 -18.28 22.86
C LYS A 272 3.60 -17.36 21.66
N PHE A 273 3.19 -16.11 21.82
CA PHE A 273 3.25 -15.09 20.78
C PHE A 273 4.69 -14.91 20.26
N GLY A 274 4.91 -15.14 18.97
CA GLY A 274 6.26 -15.09 18.36
C GLY A 274 7.24 -16.18 18.80
N ASN A 275 6.85 -17.11 19.69
CA ASN A 275 7.76 -18.00 20.42
C ASN A 275 7.47 -19.50 20.19
N GLY A 276 6.99 -19.87 19.01
CA GLY A 276 6.74 -21.27 18.65
C GLY A 276 5.48 -21.83 19.32
N VAL A 277 4.33 -21.53 18.71
CA VAL A 277 3.02 -22.07 19.11
C VAL A 277 2.68 -23.33 18.32
N SER A 278 2.12 -24.35 18.96
CA SER A 278 1.60 -25.53 18.25
C SER A 278 0.23 -25.23 17.61
N ASP A 279 -0.17 -26.01 16.61
CA ASP A 279 -1.51 -25.85 16.00
C ASP A 279 -2.64 -26.12 17.01
N ASP A 280 -2.41 -26.99 18.00
CA ASP A 280 -3.38 -27.27 19.07
C ASP A 280 -3.49 -26.09 20.04
N GLU A 281 -2.38 -25.46 20.40
CA GLU A 281 -2.35 -24.24 21.21
C GLU A 281 -3.03 -23.08 20.49
N LEU A 282 -2.78 -22.91 19.20
CA LEU A 282 -3.48 -21.92 18.37
C LEU A 282 -4.98 -22.22 18.29
N ARG A 283 -5.38 -23.48 18.12
CA ARG A 283 -6.80 -23.86 18.11
C ARG A 283 -7.49 -23.46 19.42
N LEU A 284 -6.83 -23.65 20.56
CA LEU A 284 -7.35 -23.22 21.86
C LEU A 284 -7.48 -21.69 21.92
N ILE A 285 -6.44 -20.96 21.54
CA ILE A 285 -6.45 -19.48 21.51
C ILE A 285 -7.56 -18.96 20.57
N VAL A 286 -7.71 -19.56 19.39
CA VAL A 286 -8.76 -19.20 18.42
C VAL A 286 -10.15 -19.63 18.88
N GLN A 287 -10.30 -20.75 19.59
CA GLN A 287 -11.59 -21.12 20.18
C GLN A 287 -12.04 -20.10 21.24
N CYS A 288 -11.12 -19.49 21.98
CA CYS A 288 -11.41 -18.35 22.86
C CYS A 288 -11.92 -17.13 22.08
N THR A 289 -11.55 -16.97 20.80
CA THR A 289 -12.04 -15.91 19.89
C THR A 289 -13.41 -16.23 19.27
N SER A 290 -13.96 -17.44 19.46
CA SER A 290 -15.23 -17.81 18.83
C SER A 290 -16.41 -16.98 19.35
N ALA A 291 -17.37 -16.72 18.45
CA ALA A 291 -18.50 -15.80 18.62
C ALA A 291 -19.35 -15.98 19.90
N ALA A 292 -19.21 -17.12 20.61
CA ALA A 292 -19.90 -17.40 21.86
C ALA A 292 -19.54 -16.44 23.01
N ARG A 293 -18.38 -15.75 22.95
CA ARG A 293 -17.97 -14.76 23.97
C ARG A 293 -18.10 -13.30 23.54
N TRP A 294 -18.44 -13.05 22.26
CA TRP A 294 -18.55 -11.69 21.73
C TRP A 294 -19.96 -11.13 21.94
N PRO A 295 -20.13 -9.96 22.58
CA PRO A 295 -21.44 -9.31 22.61
C PRO A 295 -21.87 -8.98 21.17
N PRO A 296 -23.16 -9.15 20.80
CA PRO A 296 -23.60 -8.84 19.45
C PRO A 296 -23.19 -7.41 19.08
N PRO A 297 -22.73 -7.16 17.84
CA PRO A 297 -22.30 -5.83 17.44
C PRO A 297 -23.40 -4.82 17.74
N ALA A 298 -23.03 -3.68 18.33
CA ALA A 298 -23.96 -2.58 18.52
C ALA A 298 -24.57 -2.23 17.16
N PRO A 299 -25.90 -1.99 17.08
CA PRO A 299 -26.56 -1.69 15.82
C PRO A 299 -25.85 -0.51 15.15
N SER A 300 -25.25 -0.76 13.98
CA SER A 300 -24.59 0.29 13.21
C SER A 300 -25.63 1.32 12.76
N PRO A 301 -25.35 2.63 12.86
CA PRO A 301 -26.21 3.66 12.28
C PRO A 301 -26.24 3.60 10.74
N ILE A 302 -25.43 2.75 10.10
CA ILE A 302 -25.45 2.51 8.65
C ILE A 302 -26.68 1.65 8.32
N THR A 303 -27.85 2.28 8.34
CA THR A 303 -29.06 1.76 7.74
C THR A 303 -28.92 1.93 6.24
N THR A 304 -28.64 0.82 5.55
CA THR A 304 -28.63 0.68 4.08
C THR A 304 -27.56 1.52 3.36
N CYS A 305 -26.57 0.84 2.78
CA CYS A 305 -25.90 1.36 1.59
C CYS A 305 -27.00 1.54 0.52
N PRO A 306 -27.34 2.77 0.09
CA PRO A 306 -28.37 2.95 -0.92
C PRO A 306 -27.90 2.22 -2.19
N ARG A 307 -28.69 1.25 -2.65
CA ARG A 307 -28.46 0.61 -3.96
C ARG A 307 -28.24 1.71 -5.00
N PRO A 308 -27.24 1.62 -5.88
CA PRO A 308 -27.06 2.60 -6.92
C PRO A 308 -28.36 2.71 -7.72
N ARG A 309 -28.97 3.90 -7.71
CA ARG A 309 -30.08 4.18 -8.63
C ARG A 309 -29.51 4.09 -10.05
N PRO A 310 -30.19 3.45 -11.01
CA PRO A 310 -29.71 3.40 -12.38
C PRO A 310 -29.47 4.84 -12.86
N ALA A 311 -28.25 5.08 -13.34
CA ALA A 311 -27.79 6.40 -13.75
C ALA A 311 -28.63 6.90 -14.94
N SER A 312 -29.70 7.64 -14.67
CA SER A 312 -30.26 8.53 -15.68
C SER A 312 -29.27 9.68 -15.86
N HIS A 313 -28.51 9.65 -16.95
CA HIS A 313 -27.64 10.73 -17.39
C HIS A 313 -28.35 12.09 -17.27
N ARG A 314 -27.90 12.92 -16.33
CA ARG A 314 -27.95 14.40 -16.37
C ARG A 314 -27.21 14.94 -15.15
N PHE A 315 -25.91 15.19 -15.29
CA PHE A 315 -25.21 16.15 -14.45
C PHE A 315 -25.87 17.52 -14.69
N ARG A 316 -26.87 17.86 -13.88
CA ARG A 316 -27.46 19.20 -13.89
C ARG A 316 -26.43 20.16 -13.29
N ARG A 317 -25.85 21.00 -14.14
CA ARG A 317 -25.30 22.30 -13.71
C ARG A 317 -26.39 23.09 -12.97
N ARG A 318 -25.99 23.78 -11.89
CA ARG A 318 -26.64 24.89 -11.12
C ARG A 318 -26.69 24.53 -9.64
N ARG A 319 -26.47 25.41 -8.66
CA ARG A 319 -26.21 26.87 -8.59
C ARG A 319 -25.74 27.12 -7.14
N GLU A 320 -24.98 28.19 -6.93
CA GLU A 320 -24.59 28.71 -5.61
C GLU A 320 -25.80 28.92 -4.68
N GLY A 321 -25.67 28.52 -3.40
CA GLY A 321 -26.63 28.76 -2.31
C GLY A 321 -26.33 27.87 -1.08
N PRO A 322 -26.45 28.36 0.16
CA PRO A 322 -25.61 27.91 1.28
C PRO A 322 -26.19 26.69 2.01
N CYS A 323 -25.38 25.65 2.21
CA CYS A 323 -25.74 24.55 3.09
C CYS A 323 -24.78 24.53 4.29
N SER A 324 -25.26 25.12 5.38
CA SER A 324 -24.67 25.02 6.71
C SER A 324 -25.19 23.80 7.44
N ARG A 325 -24.29 23.14 8.19
CA ARG A 325 -24.50 22.19 9.31
C ARG A 325 -24.67 20.72 8.92
N LEU A 326 -23.61 19.95 9.15
CA LEU A 326 -23.59 18.62 9.82
C LEU A 326 -22.17 18.00 9.73
N TRP A 327 -21.21 18.54 10.48
CA TRP A 327 -20.06 17.80 11.06
C TRP A 327 -19.29 18.75 12.01
N PRO A 328 -18.83 18.30 13.19
CA PRO A 328 -18.04 19.15 14.09
C PRO A 328 -16.70 19.52 13.44
N ARG A 329 -16.39 20.83 13.41
CA ARG A 329 -15.08 21.34 12.98
C ARG A 329 -14.05 21.10 14.09
N PRO A 330 -12.80 20.72 13.77
CA PRO A 330 -11.71 20.78 14.73
C PRO A 330 -11.45 22.23 15.15
N SER A 331 -11.26 22.42 16.46
CA SER A 331 -10.93 23.68 17.11
C SER A 331 -9.71 24.35 16.45
N SER A 332 -9.90 25.60 16.02
CA SER A 332 -8.86 26.43 15.40
C SER A 332 -7.78 26.80 16.41
N PRO A 333 -6.50 26.87 16.03
CA PRO A 333 -5.46 27.41 16.90
C PRO A 333 -5.62 28.93 17.04
N GLU A 334 -5.33 29.42 18.24
CA GLU A 334 -5.41 30.82 18.63
C GLU A 334 -4.63 31.74 17.67
N ARG A 335 -5.27 32.86 17.33
CA ARG A 335 -4.68 33.96 16.56
C ARG A 335 -3.48 34.52 17.33
N ARG A 336 -2.29 34.41 16.77
CA ARG A 336 -1.17 35.29 17.13
C ARG A 336 -1.20 36.52 16.24
N GLU A 337 -1.15 37.69 16.86
CA GLU A 337 -1.14 39.01 16.21
C GLU A 337 0.08 39.20 15.29
N PRO A 338 -0.05 40.04 14.23
CA PRO A 338 1.06 40.32 13.32
C PRO A 338 2.10 41.26 13.97
N VAL A 339 3.32 40.76 14.11
CA VAL A 339 4.48 41.56 14.52
C VAL A 339 4.94 42.43 13.33
N SER A 340 5.06 43.74 13.55
CA SER A 340 5.49 44.73 12.56
C SER A 340 6.95 44.51 12.08
N PRO A 341 7.31 44.92 10.86
CA PRO A 341 8.66 44.70 10.32
C PRO A 341 9.65 45.74 10.87
N ARG A 342 10.46 45.35 11.86
CA ARG A 342 11.68 46.10 12.22
C ARG A 342 12.84 45.73 11.29
N ARG A 343 13.34 46.76 10.62
CA ARG A 343 14.57 46.82 9.82
C ARG A 343 15.75 46.22 10.61
N LEU A 344 16.48 45.28 9.99
CA LEU A 344 17.87 44.98 10.36
C LEU A 344 18.71 44.85 9.09
N ARG A 345 19.74 45.69 9.06
CA ARG A 345 20.67 45.91 7.96
C ARG A 345 21.63 44.72 7.79
N SER A 346 21.87 44.38 6.53
CA SER A 346 23.13 43.90 5.92
C SER A 346 24.24 43.35 6.84
N ARG A 347 24.54 42.07 6.69
CA ARG A 347 25.94 41.59 6.55
C ARG A 347 26.00 40.50 5.49
N ARG A 348 26.60 40.84 4.35
CA ARG A 348 27.02 39.90 3.30
C ARG A 348 28.27 39.17 3.82
N HIS A 349 28.24 37.84 3.86
CA HIS A 349 29.45 37.04 3.78
C HIS A 349 29.38 36.20 2.51
N ALA A 350 30.20 36.57 1.55
CA ALA A 350 30.46 35.82 0.34
C ALA A 350 31.42 34.67 0.67
N LEU A 351 31.06 33.45 0.33
CA LEU A 351 31.99 32.33 0.23
C LEU A 351 32.23 32.06 -1.25
N SER A 352 33.40 32.50 -1.71
CA SER A 352 33.92 32.25 -3.06
C SER A 352 34.50 30.84 -3.14
N TRP A 353 33.96 29.99 -4.01
CA TRP A 353 34.64 28.79 -4.48
C TRP A 353 35.56 29.17 -5.65
N ARG A 354 36.87 29.26 -5.39
CA ARG A 354 37.88 29.36 -6.44
C ARG A 354 38.30 27.96 -6.88
N ARG A 355 38.17 27.74 -8.19
CA ARG A 355 38.82 26.68 -8.96
C ARG A 355 40.35 26.79 -8.82
N ALA A 356 41.00 25.67 -8.59
CA ALA A 356 42.39 25.45 -8.99
C ALA A 356 42.42 24.18 -9.85
N GLY A 357 42.86 24.33 -11.10
CA GLY A 357 43.14 23.23 -12.01
C GLY A 357 44.64 23.14 -12.28
N GLY A 358 45.07 21.95 -12.72
CA GLY A 358 46.41 21.64 -13.26
C GLY A 358 47.36 21.01 -12.23
N THR A 359 48.09 19.92 -12.48
CA THR A 359 48.47 19.26 -13.74
C THR A 359 49.07 17.86 -13.47
N ARG A 360 48.70 16.90 -14.34
CA ARG A 360 49.41 15.70 -14.85
C ARG A 360 50.74 15.19 -14.23
N ARG A 361 50.83 13.86 -14.03
CA ARG A 361 51.74 12.86 -14.66
C ARG A 361 51.57 11.48 -13.95
N ARG A 362 51.10 10.40 -14.60
CA ARG A 362 51.78 9.34 -15.42
C ARG A 362 52.59 8.30 -14.63
N GLY A 363 52.18 7.02 -14.77
CA GLY A 363 52.96 5.77 -14.66
C GLY A 363 53.33 5.32 -13.25
N SER A 364 53.48 4.05 -12.88
CA SER A 364 53.25 2.73 -13.48
C SER A 364 53.73 1.70 -12.44
N ALA A 365 53.17 0.49 -12.47
CA ALA A 365 53.73 -0.78 -11.99
C ALA A 365 53.82 -1.09 -10.47
N SER A 366 53.04 -2.10 -10.06
CA SER A 366 53.42 -3.13 -9.06
C SER A 366 54.66 -3.93 -9.54
N PRO A 367 55.25 -4.89 -8.78
CA PRO A 367 54.86 -5.44 -7.47
C PRO A 367 56.02 -5.64 -6.45
N ALA A 368 55.65 -5.94 -5.21
CA ALA A 368 56.24 -7.00 -4.38
C ALA A 368 55.16 -7.54 -3.45
#